data_AF-A0A1H7JPN8-F1
#
_entry.id   AF-A0A1H7JPN8-F1
#
_cell.length_a   1.000
_cell.length_b   1.000
_cell.length_c   1.000
_cell.angle_alpha   90.00
_cell.angle_beta   90.00
_cell.angle_gamma   90.00
#
_symmetry.space_group_name_H-M   'P 1'
#
loop_
_entity.id
_entity.type
_entity.pdbx_description
1 polymer ?
#
loop_
_entity_poly.entity_id
_entity_poly.type
_entity_poly.pdbx_seq_one_letter_code
_entity_poly.pdbx_strand_id
1 'polypeptide(L)'
;MRARFWMLTLLASFSVSASAATYRCSNSSGQVYYSDRPCAGDASPSNGSTRIGSVGPAATQAPPLRSYTPSVPKPPDHARYLTGQCAQMEEAVRTAPARGVSSENLRSLHEDYRNKCEYEVRAAQERAYADKRELDRTRVEQRQAAAAHQAEENRQDNQCANMRAVIADKRANMPSLDARQRELLQTMQENYNRSCLNRH
;
A
#
# COMPACT_ATOMS: atom_id res chain seq x y z
N MET A 1 65.77 6.58 -28.51
CA MET A 1 66.35 5.21 -28.48
C MET A 1 66.78 4.88 -27.06
N ARG A 2 66.58 3.61 -26.68
CA ARG A 2 67.13 2.85 -25.53
C ARG A 2 66.29 2.76 -24.25
N ALA A 3 65.65 1.61 -24.17
CA ALA A 3 65.01 0.95 -23.03
C ALA A 3 66.03 0.45 -21.97
N ARG A 4 65.49 0.09 -20.80
CA ARG A 4 65.94 -0.89 -19.77
C ARG A 4 64.95 -0.72 -18.58
N PHE A 5 63.99 -1.60 -18.25
CA PHE A 5 63.98 -3.06 -17.98
C PHE A 5 65.05 -3.53 -17.00
N TRP A 6 64.61 -3.79 -15.75
CA TRP A 6 65.09 -4.70 -14.68
C TRP A 6 64.32 -4.30 -13.41
N MET A 7 63.86 -5.16 -12.49
CA MET A 7 63.91 -6.61 -12.32
C MET A 7 62.88 -6.96 -11.22
N LEU A 8 62.27 -8.14 -11.30
CA LEU A 8 61.39 -8.71 -10.28
C LEU A 8 62.10 -8.96 -8.94
N THR A 9 61.38 -8.81 -7.83
CA THR A 9 61.58 -9.63 -6.63
C THR A 9 60.23 -10.05 -6.04
N LEU A 10 59.93 -11.34 -6.25
CA LEU A 10 58.81 -12.10 -5.70
C LEU A 10 59.09 -12.45 -4.23
N LEU A 11 58.23 -12.02 -3.30
CA LEU A 11 58.05 -12.67 -2.00
C LEU A 11 56.59 -13.12 -1.89
N ALA A 12 56.35 -14.40 -2.18
CA ALA A 12 55.06 -15.05 -1.96
C ALA A 12 55.03 -15.66 -0.56
N SER A 13 54.37 -14.99 0.37
CA SER A 13 54.02 -15.54 1.69
C SER A 13 52.85 -16.50 1.53
N PHE A 14 53.10 -17.81 1.67
CA PHE A 14 52.04 -18.81 1.79
C PHE A 14 51.37 -18.69 3.17
N SER A 15 50.23 -18.01 3.23
CA SER A 15 49.32 -18.11 4.37
C SER A 15 48.46 -19.37 4.21
N VAL A 16 48.66 -20.37 5.06
CA VAL A 16 47.70 -21.47 5.22
C VAL A 16 46.44 -20.87 5.84
N SER A 17 45.45 -20.56 5.00
CA SER A 17 44.12 -20.20 5.46
C SER A 17 43.40 -21.46 5.93
N ALA A 18 43.35 -21.68 7.25
CA ALA A 18 42.40 -22.61 7.84
C ALA A 18 40.99 -22.03 7.63
N SER A 19 40.31 -22.45 6.56
CA SER A 19 38.94 -22.03 6.30
C SER A 19 38.00 -22.73 7.29
N ALA A 20 37.53 -22.01 8.30
CA ALA A 20 36.40 -22.47 9.11
C ALA A 20 35.16 -22.48 8.21
N ALA A 21 34.60 -23.67 7.95
CA ALA A 21 33.39 -23.83 7.16
C ALA A 21 32.24 -24.19 8.11
N THR A 22 31.23 -23.34 8.18
CA THR A 22 30.03 -23.59 9.00
C THR A 22 28.96 -24.23 8.13
N TYR A 23 28.48 -25.37 8.59
CA TYR A 23 27.45 -26.18 7.94
C TYR A 23 26.13 -26.00 8.69
N ARG A 24 25.05 -25.84 7.93
CA ARG A 24 23.70 -25.94 8.47
C ARG A 24 23.25 -27.39 8.33
N CYS A 25 22.92 -28.01 9.45
CA CYS A 25 22.48 -29.39 9.54
C CYS A 25 21.01 -29.43 9.97
N SER A 26 20.26 -30.40 9.48
CA SER A 26 18.90 -30.72 9.97
C SER A 26 18.84 -32.17 10.43
N ASN A 27 18.25 -32.42 11.59
CA ASN A 27 18.00 -33.79 12.05
C ASN A 27 16.67 -34.34 11.48
N SER A 28 16.40 -35.64 11.68
CA SER A 28 15.18 -36.33 11.23
C SER A 28 13.88 -35.78 11.84
N SER A 29 13.99 -34.95 12.88
CA SER A 29 12.89 -34.25 13.54
C SER A 29 12.66 -32.84 12.97
N GLY A 30 13.40 -32.43 11.93
CA GLY A 30 13.29 -31.12 11.28
C GLY A 30 13.94 -29.96 12.04
N GLN A 31 14.64 -30.23 13.15
CA GLN A 31 15.37 -29.23 13.92
C GLN A 31 16.68 -28.89 13.20
N VAL A 32 16.91 -27.59 13.00
CA VAL A 32 18.09 -27.08 12.30
C VAL A 32 19.12 -26.61 13.32
N TYR A 33 20.36 -27.06 13.18
CA TYR A 33 21.50 -26.62 13.99
C TYR A 33 22.72 -26.29 13.13
N TYR A 34 23.63 -25.47 13.66
CA TYR A 34 24.85 -25.06 12.97
C TYR A 34 26.05 -25.80 13.56
N SER A 35 26.91 -26.33 12.68
CA SER A 35 28.07 -27.13 13.04
C SER A 35 29.28 -26.69 12.24
N ASP A 36 30.42 -26.55 12.90
CA ASP A 36 31.70 -26.25 12.24
C ASP A 36 32.34 -27.49 11.61
N ARG A 37 31.69 -28.65 11.75
CA ARG A 37 32.03 -29.92 11.09
C ARG A 37 30.90 -30.33 10.13
N PRO A 38 31.22 -30.97 8.99
CA PRO A 38 30.20 -31.48 8.07
C PRO A 38 29.25 -32.42 8.81
N CYS A 39 27.95 -32.29 8.53
CA CYS A 39 26.91 -33.09 9.19
C CYS A 39 27.17 -34.59 8.96
N ALA A 40 27.11 -35.40 10.01
CA ALA A 40 27.26 -36.85 9.89
C ALA A 40 25.94 -37.45 9.35
N GLY A 41 25.92 -37.76 8.06
CA GLY A 41 24.79 -38.36 7.35
C GLY A 41 24.99 -38.22 5.84
N ASP A 42 24.52 -39.20 5.07
CA ASP A 42 24.69 -39.22 3.61
C ASP A 42 24.24 -37.89 3.01
N ALA A 43 25.18 -37.20 2.37
CA ALA A 43 25.01 -35.89 1.77
C ALA A 43 24.06 -35.96 0.56
N SER A 44 22.78 -36.18 0.83
CA SER A 44 21.71 -36.09 -0.15
C SER A 44 21.03 -34.73 0.00
N PRO A 45 20.90 -33.95 -1.09
CA PRO A 45 20.36 -32.58 -1.07
C PRO A 45 18.89 -32.49 -0.61
N SER A 46 18.23 -33.63 -0.37
CA SER A 46 16.90 -33.74 0.23
C SER A 46 16.88 -33.68 1.76
N ASN A 47 18.03 -33.74 2.46
CA ASN A 47 18.11 -33.71 3.94
C ASN A 47 19.02 -32.58 4.49
N GLY A 48 18.97 -31.40 3.87
CA GLY A 48 19.27 -30.14 4.56
C GLY A 48 20.72 -29.84 4.94
N SER A 49 21.71 -30.50 4.32
CA SER A 49 23.11 -30.09 4.41
C SER A 49 23.42 -29.02 3.36
N THR A 50 23.47 -27.74 3.77
CA THR A 50 23.91 -26.64 2.91
C THR A 50 25.10 -25.96 3.57
N ARG A 51 26.25 -25.92 2.88
CA ARG A 51 27.42 -25.16 3.30
C ARG A 51 27.09 -23.67 3.18
N ILE A 52 27.08 -22.94 4.30
CA ILE A 52 26.64 -21.53 4.32
C ILE A 52 27.80 -20.57 4.08
N GLY A 53 29.04 -20.98 4.34
CA GLY A 53 30.19 -20.16 3.99
C GLY A 53 31.52 -20.71 4.47
N SER A 54 32.60 -20.05 4.06
CA SER A 54 33.95 -20.19 4.58
C SER A 54 34.39 -18.86 5.18
N VAL A 55 34.81 -18.85 6.44
CA VAL A 55 35.34 -17.63 7.09
C VAL A 55 36.80 -17.48 6.66
N GLY A 56 37.04 -16.62 5.68
CA GLY A 56 38.35 -16.05 5.34
C GLY A 56 38.38 -14.56 5.70
N PRO A 57 39.54 -13.87 5.65
CA PRO A 57 39.58 -12.43 5.94
C PRO A 57 38.60 -11.73 5.01
N ALA A 58 37.59 -11.08 5.60
CA ALA A 58 36.53 -10.43 4.87
C ALA A 58 37.16 -9.42 3.90
N ALA A 59 36.91 -9.57 2.60
CA ALA A 59 37.10 -8.46 1.69
C ALA A 59 36.26 -7.32 2.25
N THR A 60 36.91 -6.23 2.66
CA THR A 60 36.25 -5.02 3.13
C THR A 60 35.37 -4.55 1.97
N GLN A 61 34.10 -4.94 1.97
CA GLN A 61 33.12 -4.39 1.06
C GLN A 61 33.07 -2.91 1.36
N ALA A 62 33.67 -2.11 0.48
CA ALA A 62 33.47 -0.68 0.49
C ALA A 62 31.95 -0.43 0.53
N PRO A 63 31.44 0.44 1.41
CA PRO A 63 30.03 0.77 1.42
C PRO A 63 29.62 1.19 0.00
N PRO A 64 28.44 0.77 -0.48
CA PRO A 64 28.00 1.17 -1.82
C PRO A 64 28.05 2.69 -1.89
N LEU A 65 28.80 3.22 -2.86
CA LEU A 65 28.78 4.63 -3.21
C LEU A 65 27.31 5.02 -3.41
N ARG A 66 26.76 5.81 -2.48
CA ARG A 66 25.40 6.31 -2.60
C ARG A 66 25.38 7.25 -3.80
N SER A 67 24.95 6.75 -4.96
CA SER A 67 24.58 7.60 -6.08
C SER A 67 23.41 8.47 -5.63
N TYR A 68 23.67 9.73 -5.31
CA TYR A 68 22.62 10.71 -5.04
C TYR A 68 21.79 10.88 -6.30
N THR A 69 20.55 10.39 -6.28
CA THR A 69 19.55 10.68 -7.31
C THR A 69 18.68 11.82 -6.77
N PRO A 70 18.72 13.01 -7.39
CA PRO A 70 17.86 14.10 -6.97
C PRO A 70 16.39 13.70 -7.16
N SER A 71 15.60 13.83 -6.10
CA SER A 71 14.16 13.53 -6.14
C SER A 71 13.42 14.61 -6.91
N VAL A 72 12.62 14.20 -7.90
CA VAL A 72 11.80 15.13 -8.67
C VAL A 72 10.47 15.34 -7.96
N PRO A 73 10.06 16.59 -7.66
CA PRO A 73 8.80 16.86 -6.95
C PRO A 73 7.58 16.40 -7.75
N LYS A 74 6.51 15.94 -7.08
CA LYS A 74 5.26 15.51 -7.74
C LYS A 74 4.70 16.66 -8.62
N PRO A 75 4.21 16.39 -9.85
CA PRO A 75 3.57 17.41 -10.67
C PRO A 75 2.32 17.98 -9.98
N PRO A 76 2.01 19.26 -10.18
CA PRO A 76 0.82 19.88 -9.60
C PRO A 76 -0.45 19.34 -10.26
N ASP A 77 -1.57 19.36 -9.53
CA ASP A 77 -2.83 18.74 -9.97
C ASP A 77 -3.38 19.31 -11.29
N HIS A 78 -3.05 20.58 -11.60
CA HIS A 78 -3.46 21.22 -12.85
C HIS A 78 -2.60 20.83 -14.05
N ALA A 79 -1.39 20.29 -13.85
CA ALA A 79 -0.48 19.93 -14.94
C ALA A 79 -1.09 18.93 -15.92
N ARG A 80 -2.02 18.08 -15.46
CA ARG A 80 -2.73 17.11 -16.31
C ARG A 80 -3.66 17.76 -17.36
N TYR A 81 -4.03 19.02 -17.18
CA TYR A 81 -4.87 19.76 -18.13
C TYR A 81 -4.09 20.73 -19.00
N LEU A 82 -2.79 20.88 -18.74
CA LEU A 82 -1.90 21.59 -19.66
C LEU A 82 -1.69 20.73 -20.90
N THR A 83 -1.56 21.38 -22.06
CA THR A 83 -1.40 20.74 -23.36
C THR A 83 -0.16 21.27 -24.07
N GLY A 84 0.37 20.46 -24.98
CA GLY A 84 1.44 20.86 -25.90
C GLY A 84 2.67 21.47 -25.22
N GLN A 85 2.96 22.72 -25.58
CA GLN A 85 4.18 23.43 -25.17
C GLN A 85 4.18 23.78 -23.67
N CYS A 86 3.04 24.16 -23.10
CA CYS A 86 2.97 24.57 -21.70
C CYS A 86 3.15 23.39 -20.74
N ALA A 87 2.66 22.20 -21.10
CA ALA A 87 2.96 20.97 -20.37
C ALA A 87 4.46 20.63 -20.38
N GLN A 88 5.13 20.83 -21.52
CA GLN A 88 6.58 20.60 -21.63
C GLN A 88 7.39 21.62 -20.84
N MET A 89 6.98 22.89 -20.83
CA MET A 89 7.65 23.94 -20.05
C MET A 89 7.48 23.72 -18.55
N GLU A 90 6.29 23.36 -18.08
CA GLU A 90 6.05 22.99 -16.68
C GLU A 90 6.94 21.80 -16.26
N GLU A 91 7.04 20.77 -17.10
CA GLU A 91 7.90 19.62 -16.83
C GLU A 91 9.40 19.98 -16.85
N ALA A 92 9.81 20.88 -17.75
CA ALA A 92 11.17 21.39 -17.79
C ALA A 92 11.51 22.18 -16.53
N VAL A 93 10.62 23.05 -16.06
CA VAL A 93 10.74 23.81 -14.81
C VAL A 93 10.85 22.85 -13.61
N ARG A 94 9.96 21.85 -13.55
CA ARG A 94 9.89 20.88 -12.45
C ARG A 94 11.15 20.00 -12.36
N THR A 95 11.68 19.60 -13.51
CA THR A 95 12.85 18.70 -13.58
C THR A 95 14.19 19.43 -13.65
N ALA A 96 14.19 20.73 -13.91
CA ALA A 96 15.40 21.54 -14.06
C ALA A 96 16.37 21.44 -12.86
N PRO A 97 15.93 21.53 -11.59
CA PRO A 97 16.84 21.37 -10.45
C PRO A 97 17.50 19.99 -10.41
N ALA A 98 16.73 18.94 -10.72
CA ALA A 98 17.24 17.56 -10.75
C ALA A 98 18.23 17.34 -11.92
N ARG A 99 18.14 18.15 -12.98
CA ARG A 99 19.07 18.16 -14.12
C ARG A 99 20.29 19.06 -13.91
N GLY A 100 20.43 19.71 -12.75
CA GLY A 100 21.55 20.59 -12.45
C GLY A 100 21.49 21.94 -13.16
N VAL A 101 20.30 22.40 -13.57
CA VAL A 101 20.12 23.74 -14.14
C VAL A 101 20.41 24.79 -13.08
N SER A 102 21.18 25.82 -13.44
CA SER A 102 21.50 26.93 -12.54
C SER A 102 20.24 27.69 -12.10
N SER A 103 20.25 28.26 -10.90
CA SER A 103 19.12 29.01 -10.34
C SER A 103 18.73 30.22 -11.20
N GLU A 104 19.69 30.87 -11.85
CA GLU A 104 19.46 31.99 -12.78
C GLU A 104 18.68 31.56 -14.02
N ASN A 105 19.10 30.47 -14.67
CA ASN A 105 18.41 29.92 -15.83
C ASN A 105 17.02 29.38 -15.45
N LEU A 106 16.89 28.79 -14.25
CA LEU A 106 15.61 28.35 -13.73
C LEU A 106 14.64 29.52 -13.52
N ARG A 107 15.13 30.67 -13.03
CA ARG A 107 14.31 31.87 -12.87
C ARG A 107 13.82 32.39 -14.23
N SER A 108 14.70 32.48 -15.21
CA SER A 108 14.32 32.88 -16.56
C SER A 108 13.32 31.90 -17.18
N LEU A 109 13.52 30.59 -17.00
CA LEU A 109 12.58 29.56 -17.46
C LEU A 109 11.19 29.70 -16.79
N HIS A 110 11.15 30.02 -15.50
CA HIS A 110 9.92 30.30 -14.77
C HIS A 110 9.18 31.54 -15.31
N GLU A 111 9.91 32.62 -15.59
CA GLU A 111 9.35 33.85 -16.16
C GLU A 111 8.79 33.59 -17.56
N ASP A 112 9.54 32.88 -18.40
CA ASP A 112 9.12 32.48 -19.74
C ASP A 112 7.86 31.62 -19.71
N TYR A 113 7.82 30.63 -18.82
CA TYR A 113 6.65 29.80 -18.61
C TYR A 113 5.45 30.62 -18.17
N ARG A 114 5.61 31.50 -17.18
CA ARG A 114 4.53 32.36 -16.70
C ARG A 114 3.98 33.23 -17.83
N ASN A 115 4.85 33.87 -18.60
CA ASN A 115 4.44 34.80 -19.65
C ASN A 115 3.75 34.08 -20.83
N LYS A 116 4.25 32.91 -21.23
CA LYS A 116 3.73 32.17 -22.39
C LYS A 116 2.49 31.34 -22.05
N CYS A 117 2.36 30.88 -20.82
CA CYS A 117 1.36 29.89 -20.42
C CYS A 117 0.31 30.40 -19.41
N GLU A 118 0.31 31.69 -19.05
CA GLU A 118 -0.59 32.25 -18.02
C GLU A 118 -2.06 31.84 -18.20
N TYR A 119 -2.60 32.00 -19.41
CA TYR A 119 -4.00 31.73 -19.69
C TYR A 119 -4.34 30.24 -19.59
N GLU A 120 -3.49 29.38 -20.14
CA GLU A 120 -3.69 27.94 -20.10
C GLU A 120 -3.54 27.40 -18.67
N VAL A 121 -2.58 27.92 -17.91
CA VAL A 121 -2.40 27.58 -16.50
C VAL A 121 -3.62 27.96 -15.68
N ARG A 122 -4.19 29.16 -15.88
CA ARG A 122 -5.44 29.56 -15.20
C ARG A 122 -6.60 28.63 -15.54
N ALA A 123 -6.82 28.35 -16.83
CA ALA A 123 -7.88 27.44 -17.26
C ALA A 123 -7.68 26.01 -16.71
N ALA A 124 -6.44 25.53 -16.71
CA ALA A 124 -6.07 24.23 -16.15
C ALA A 124 -6.32 24.16 -14.64
N GLN A 125 -6.00 25.24 -13.91
CA GLN A 125 -6.27 25.34 -12.48
C GLN A 125 -7.78 25.31 -12.20
N GLU A 126 -8.57 26.10 -12.93
CA GLU A 126 -10.02 26.11 -12.80
C GLU A 126 -10.63 24.72 -13.03
N ARG A 127 -10.17 23.99 -14.06
CA ARG A 127 -10.59 22.60 -14.32
C ARG A 127 -10.18 21.66 -13.20
N ALA A 128 -8.95 21.78 -12.69
CA ALA A 128 -8.49 20.97 -11.56
C ALA A 128 -9.33 21.19 -10.30
N TYR A 129 -9.66 22.46 -10.00
CA TYR A 129 -10.54 22.80 -8.89
C TYR A 129 -11.97 22.31 -9.10
N ALA A 130 -12.51 22.41 -10.32
CA ALA A 130 -13.84 21.90 -10.66
C ALA A 130 -13.93 20.38 -10.45
N ASP A 131 -12.98 19.62 -10.98
CA ASP A 131 -12.95 18.16 -10.84
C ASP A 131 -12.78 17.74 -9.37
N LYS A 132 -11.98 18.48 -8.59
CA LYS A 132 -11.85 18.22 -7.16
C LYS A 132 -13.17 18.41 -6.43
N ARG A 133 -13.89 19.50 -6.72
CA ARG A 133 -15.22 19.76 -6.14
C ARG A 133 -16.23 18.69 -6.54
N GLU A 134 -16.18 18.21 -7.78
CA GLU A 134 -17.05 17.15 -8.26
C GLU A 134 -16.82 15.83 -7.51
N LEU A 135 -15.55 15.46 -7.34
CA LEU A 135 -15.16 14.26 -6.58
C LEU A 135 -15.59 14.36 -5.11
N ASP A 136 -15.40 15.53 -4.50
CA ASP A 136 -15.80 15.75 -3.11
C ASP A 136 -17.34 15.73 -2.97
N ARG A 137 -18.07 16.32 -3.92
CA ARG A 137 -19.54 16.22 -3.97
C ARG A 137 -20.01 14.77 -4.06
N THR A 138 -19.46 14.02 -5.01
CA THR A 138 -19.80 12.60 -5.20
C THR A 138 -19.52 11.78 -3.94
N ARG A 139 -18.40 12.03 -3.25
CA ARG A 139 -18.07 11.35 -1.98
C ARG A 139 -19.06 11.69 -0.87
N VAL A 140 -19.50 12.94 -0.78
CA VAL A 140 -20.51 13.36 0.21
C VAL A 140 -21.85 12.71 -0.10
N GLU A 141 -22.27 12.72 -1.37
CA GLU A 141 -23.51 12.08 -1.81
C GLU A 141 -23.51 10.57 -1.54
N GLN A 142 -22.42 9.86 -1.84
CA GLN A 142 -22.28 8.44 -1.53
C GLN A 142 -22.37 8.15 -0.03
N ARG A 143 -21.73 8.98 0.81
CA ARG A 143 -21.81 8.84 2.26
C ARG A 143 -23.22 9.11 2.78
N GLN A 144 -23.90 10.12 2.25
CA GLN A 144 -25.28 10.43 2.62
C GLN A 144 -26.24 9.33 2.20
N ALA A 145 -26.09 8.79 0.99
CA ALA A 145 -26.89 7.66 0.51
C ALA A 145 -26.67 6.41 1.38
N ALA A 146 -25.41 6.07 1.68
CA ALA A 146 -25.08 4.95 2.57
C ALA A 146 -25.67 5.14 3.97
N ALA A 147 -25.55 6.35 4.54
CA ALA A 147 -26.12 6.66 5.85
C ALA A 147 -27.66 6.62 5.84
N ALA A 148 -28.30 7.07 4.75
CA ALA A 148 -29.75 7.00 4.59
C ALA A 148 -30.24 5.55 4.49
N HIS A 149 -29.54 4.71 3.72
CA HIS A 149 -29.83 3.27 3.64
C HIS A 149 -29.72 2.60 5.01
N GLN A 150 -28.62 2.84 5.74
CA GLN A 150 -28.44 2.30 7.09
C GLN A 150 -29.51 2.81 8.06
N ALA A 151 -29.89 4.09 7.98
CA ALA A 151 -30.94 4.65 8.83
C ALA A 151 -32.31 4.00 8.54
N GLU A 152 -32.61 3.70 7.28
CA GLU A 152 -33.85 3.03 6.89
C GLU A 152 -33.87 1.57 7.33
N GLU A 153 -32.77 0.84 7.16
CA GLU A 153 -32.62 -0.52 7.69
C GLU A 153 -32.83 -0.54 9.21
N ASN A 154 -32.16 0.35 9.95
CA ASN A 154 -32.32 0.47 11.39
C ASN A 154 -33.76 0.81 11.79
N ARG A 155 -34.48 1.66 11.03
CA ARG A 155 -35.89 1.97 11.30
C ARG A 155 -36.76 0.74 11.13
N GLN A 156 -36.56 -0.03 10.07
CA GLN A 156 -37.32 -1.25 9.80
C GLN A 156 -37.03 -2.33 10.85
N ASP A 157 -35.77 -2.47 11.26
CA ASP A 157 -35.37 -3.43 12.31
C ASP A 157 -35.98 -3.05 13.66
N ASN A 158 -35.98 -1.75 14.01
CA ASN A 158 -36.65 -1.25 15.20
C ASN A 158 -38.17 -1.48 15.16
N GLN A 159 -38.82 -1.29 14.00
CA GLN A 159 -40.24 -1.58 13.84
C GLN A 159 -40.53 -3.07 14.09
N CYS A 160 -39.73 -3.96 13.51
CA CYS A 160 -39.85 -5.40 13.72
C CYS A 160 -39.58 -5.81 15.17
N ALA A 161 -38.57 -5.23 15.82
CA ALA A 161 -38.27 -5.47 17.23
C ALA A 161 -39.42 -5.03 18.14
N ASN A 162 -40.00 -3.85 17.88
CA ASN A 162 -41.17 -3.35 18.62
C ASN A 162 -42.40 -4.24 18.43
N MET A 163 -42.71 -4.66 17.20
CA MET A 163 -43.81 -5.59 16.94
C MET A 163 -43.60 -6.92 17.67
N ARG A 164 -42.39 -7.46 17.64
CA ARG A 164 -42.04 -8.70 18.34
C ARG A 164 -42.23 -8.57 19.85
N ALA A 165 -41.81 -7.45 20.45
CA ALA A 165 -41.98 -7.19 21.87
C ALA A 165 -43.46 -7.15 22.26
N VAL A 166 -44.30 -6.45 21.49
CA VAL A 166 -45.75 -6.37 21.74
C VAL A 166 -46.41 -7.74 21.59
N ILE A 167 -46.03 -8.53 20.58
CA ILE A 167 -46.54 -9.90 20.41
C ILE A 167 -46.13 -10.78 21.59
N ALA A 168 -44.89 -10.67 22.05
CA ALA A 168 -44.39 -11.45 23.20
C ALA A 168 -45.15 -11.08 24.49
N ASP A 169 -45.36 -9.80 24.75
CA ASP A 169 -46.13 -9.31 25.91
C ASP A 169 -47.60 -9.79 25.88
N LYS A 170 -48.26 -9.67 24.72
CA LYS A 170 -49.63 -10.18 24.55
C LYS A 170 -49.71 -11.70 24.67
N ARG A 171 -48.68 -12.43 24.21
CA ARG A 171 -48.62 -13.90 24.39
C ARG A 171 -48.45 -14.28 25.86
N ALA A 172 -47.62 -13.57 26.61
CA ALA A 172 -47.45 -13.80 28.04
C ALA A 172 -48.75 -13.57 28.81
N ASN A 173 -49.55 -12.58 28.40
CA ASN A 173 -50.84 -12.25 28.99
C ASN A 173 -52.05 -12.98 28.36
N MET A 174 -51.83 -14.04 27.56
CA MET A 174 -52.88 -14.82 26.87
C MET A 174 -54.16 -15.11 27.70
N PRO A 175 -54.07 -15.51 28.97
CA PRO A 175 -55.24 -15.83 29.79
C PRO A 175 -56.16 -14.64 30.09
N SER A 176 -55.65 -13.40 30.05
CA SER A 176 -56.42 -12.18 30.35
C SER A 176 -57.00 -11.51 29.09
N LEU A 177 -56.83 -12.08 27.90
CA LEU A 177 -57.32 -11.50 26.64
C LEU A 177 -58.72 -12.00 26.25
N ASP A 178 -59.55 -11.04 25.84
CA ASP A 178 -60.86 -11.28 25.23
C ASP A 178 -60.75 -11.90 23.84
N ALA A 179 -61.83 -12.53 23.35
CA ALA A 179 -61.87 -13.19 22.03
C ALA A 179 -61.45 -12.25 20.88
N ARG A 180 -61.92 -11.00 20.88
CA ARG A 180 -61.55 -9.98 19.88
C ARG A 180 -60.05 -9.61 19.93
N GLN A 181 -59.46 -9.58 21.12
CA GLN A 181 -58.05 -9.24 21.29
C GLN A 181 -57.14 -10.40 20.86
N ARG A 182 -57.60 -11.65 20.97
CA ARG A 182 -56.89 -12.83 20.45
C ARG A 182 -56.87 -12.87 18.92
N GLU A 183 -57.98 -12.50 18.27
CA GLU A 183 -58.02 -12.35 16.81
C GLU A 183 -57.02 -11.29 16.34
N LEU A 184 -57.02 -10.12 17.00
CA LEU A 184 -56.05 -9.05 16.71
C LEU A 184 -54.59 -9.53 16.89
N LEU A 185 -54.32 -10.32 17.92
CA LEU A 185 -52.99 -10.91 18.14
C LEU A 185 -52.58 -11.87 17.00
N GLN A 186 -53.51 -12.65 16.44
CA GLN A 186 -53.24 -13.48 15.27
C GLN A 186 -52.93 -12.62 14.03
N THR A 187 -53.75 -11.60 13.74
CA THR A 187 -53.47 -10.65 12.63
C THR A 187 -52.12 -9.96 12.80
N MET A 188 -51.75 -9.56 14.02
CA MET A 188 -50.43 -8.96 14.30
C MET A 188 -49.28 -9.93 14.03
N GLN A 189 -49.44 -11.21 14.36
CA GLN A 189 -48.44 -12.24 14.08
C GLN A 189 -48.27 -12.50 12.58
N GLU A 190 -49.37 -12.56 11.83
CA GLU A 190 -49.32 -12.70 10.37
C GLU A 190 -48.63 -11.50 9.71
N ASN A 191 -48.97 -10.29 10.15
CA ASN A 191 -48.32 -9.08 9.66
C ASN A 191 -46.82 -9.04 9.98
N TYR A 192 -46.43 -9.46 11.19
CA TYR A 192 -45.02 -9.61 11.56
C TYR A 192 -44.32 -10.64 10.68
N ASN A 193 -44.91 -11.81 10.49
CA ASN A 193 -44.31 -12.87 9.66
C ASN A 193 -44.11 -12.40 8.21
N ARG A 194 -45.13 -11.75 7.63
CA ARG A 194 -45.07 -11.22 6.27
C ARG A 194 -44.03 -10.12 6.10
N SER A 195 -43.91 -9.21 7.08
CA SER A 195 -43.10 -7.98 6.93
C SER A 195 -41.68 -8.13 7.46
N CYS A 196 -41.47 -8.99 8.47
CA CYS A 196 -40.21 -9.10 9.19
C CYS A 196 -39.52 -10.46 9.05
N LEU A 197 -40.25 -11.57 8.86
CA LEU A 197 -39.63 -12.90 8.70
C LEU A 197 -39.34 -13.26 7.24
N ASN A 198 -40.19 -12.88 6.30
CA ASN A 198 -40.00 -13.13 4.87
C ASN A 198 -39.03 -12.15 4.18
N ARG A 199 -38.19 -11.44 4.95
CA ARG A 199 -37.30 -10.37 4.48
C ARG A 199 -35.88 -10.87 4.14
N HIS A 200 -35.61 -12.15 4.37
CA HIS A 200 -34.39 -12.88 4.00
C HIS A 200 -34.69 -13.89 2.90
#